data_AF-A0A1G6ICR0-F1
#
_entry.id   AF-A0A1G6ICR0-F1
#
_cell.length_a   1.000
_cell.length_b   1.000
_cell.length_c   1.000
_cell.angle_alpha   90.00
_cell.angle_beta   90.00
_cell.angle_gamma   90.00
#
_symmetry.space_group_name_H-M   'P 1'
#
loop_
_entity.id
_entity.type
_entity.pdbx_description
1 polymer ?
#
loop_
_entity_poly.entity_id
_entity_poly.type
_entity_poly.pdbx_seq_one_letter_code
_entity_poly.pdbx_strand_id
1 'polypeptide(L)'
;MTKDQQVRKVVAGLALGVLANGVGGVTSGKTALEFAFHHAWDQWGWASRFPAIGGHDPGNMFWIGMGRSASRQGGYGAWESGRMVVPYVKITSWTVDEALEAHAESDTDGVPTEAWVELGRLFVEYFEPQEVDHS
;
A
#
# COMPACT_ATOMS: atom_id res chain seq x y z
N MET A 1 -9.39 14.01 6.68
CA MET A 1 -9.41 12.54 6.85
C MET A 1 -9.13 12.17 8.30
N THR A 2 -9.89 11.24 8.87
CA THR A 2 -9.58 10.62 10.18
C THR A 2 -8.35 9.70 10.07
N LYS A 3 -7.79 9.27 11.22
CA LYS A 3 -6.67 8.33 11.25
C LYS A 3 -6.98 7.04 10.47
N ASP A 4 -8.17 6.47 10.67
CA ASP A 4 -8.57 5.23 9.98
C ASP A 4 -8.74 5.44 8.47
N GLN A 5 -9.25 6.60 8.03
CA GLN A 5 -9.33 6.95 6.62
C GLN A 5 -7.95 7.07 5.98
N GLN A 6 -6.99 7.72 6.66
CA GLN A 6 -5.61 7.83 6.17
C GLN A 6 -4.95 6.45 6.06
N VAL A 7 -5.08 5.60 7.09
CA VAL A 7 -4.55 4.22 7.03
C VAL A 7 -5.16 3.44 5.89
N ARG A 8 -6.49 3.50 5.72
CA ARG A 8 -7.18 2.81 4.61
C ARG A 8 -6.66 3.30 3.26
N LYS A 9 -6.50 4.62 3.11
CA LYS A 9 -6.00 5.24 1.88
C LYS A 9 -4.60 4.70 1.55
N VAL A 10 -3.66 4.84 2.48
CA VAL A 10 -2.27 4.43 2.27
C VAL A 10 -2.14 2.92 2.03
N VAL A 11 -2.87 2.09 2.78
CA VAL A 11 -2.84 0.63 2.59
C VAL A 11 -3.35 0.24 1.20
N ALA A 12 -4.43 0.87 0.73
CA ALA A 12 -4.98 0.62 -0.60
C ALA A 12 -4.06 1.16 -1.70
N GLY A 13 -3.56 2.39 -1.56
CA GLY A 13 -2.66 3.02 -2.52
C GLY A 13 -1.33 2.28 -2.65
N LEU A 14 -0.76 1.80 -1.54
CA LEU A 14 0.44 0.96 -1.57
C LEU A 14 0.19 -0.37 -2.28
N ALA A 15 -0.95 -1.05 -2.05
CA ALA A 15 -1.28 -2.29 -2.76
C ALA A 15 -1.28 -2.08 -4.28
N LEU A 16 -1.92 -1.01 -4.73
CA LEU A 16 -1.97 -0.64 -6.15
C LEU A 16 -0.59 -0.24 -6.70
N GLY A 17 0.19 0.50 -5.91
CA GLY A 17 1.56 0.86 -6.26
C GLY A 17 2.45 -0.36 -6.45
N VAL A 18 2.35 -1.36 -5.56
CA VAL A 18 3.09 -2.62 -5.68
C VAL A 18 2.70 -3.38 -6.94
N LEU A 19 1.40 -3.48 -7.24
CA LEU A 19 0.91 -4.10 -8.49
C LEU A 19 1.42 -3.37 -9.74
N ALA A 20 1.44 -2.04 -9.72
CA ALA A 20 1.95 -1.25 -10.85
C ALA A 20 3.46 -1.42 -11.08
N ASN A 21 4.20 -1.88 -10.07
CA ASN A 21 5.60 -2.28 -10.20
C ASN A 21 5.77 -3.75 -10.65
N GLY A 22 4.69 -4.43 -11.05
CA GLY A 22 4.73 -5.81 -11.52
C GLY A 22 5.05 -6.82 -10.41
N VAL A 23 4.68 -6.51 -9.17
CA VAL A 23 4.85 -7.41 -8.02
C VAL A 23 3.50 -7.96 -7.59
N GLY A 24 3.38 -9.29 -7.69
CA GLY A 24 2.21 -10.07 -7.29
C GLY A 24 2.21 -10.49 -5.84
N GLY A 25 3.34 -10.38 -5.13
CA GLY A 25 3.38 -10.69 -3.70
C GLY A 25 4.71 -10.38 -3.04
N VAL A 26 4.67 -10.22 -1.72
CA VAL A 26 5.85 -10.05 -0.86
C VAL A 26 5.80 -11.02 0.33
N THR A 27 6.91 -11.18 1.04
CA THR A 27 7.01 -12.00 2.26
C THR A 27 5.87 -11.73 3.27
N SER A 28 5.43 -12.77 3.97
CA SER A 28 4.47 -12.67 5.08
C SER A 28 5.11 -12.34 6.43
N GLY A 29 6.44 -12.18 6.47
CA GLY A 29 7.17 -11.83 7.68
C GLY A 29 6.80 -10.45 8.20
N LYS A 30 6.08 -10.39 9.33
CA LYS A 30 5.61 -9.12 9.95
C LYS A 30 6.73 -8.08 10.07
N THR A 31 7.87 -8.46 10.66
CA THR A 31 9.00 -7.53 10.87
C THR A 31 9.55 -6.98 9.56
N ALA A 32 9.66 -7.80 8.52
CA ALA A 32 10.12 -7.36 7.21
C ALA A 32 9.13 -6.35 6.59
N LEU A 33 7.84 -6.62 6.71
CA LEU A 33 6.78 -5.72 6.22
C LEU A 33 6.75 -4.38 6.97
N GLU A 34 6.92 -4.39 8.29
CA GLU A 34 6.99 -3.17 9.09
C GLU A 34 8.20 -2.31 8.70
N PHE A 35 9.38 -2.93 8.54
CA PHE A 35 10.58 -2.21 8.14
C PHE A 35 10.54 -1.71 6.70
N ALA A 36 10.05 -2.52 5.76
CA ALA A 36 9.85 -2.09 4.38
C ALA A 36 8.91 -0.89 4.30
N PHE A 37 7.82 -0.91 5.08
CA PHE A 37 6.90 0.21 5.12
C PHE A 37 7.53 1.46 5.74
N HIS A 38 8.25 1.34 6.87
CA HIS A 38 8.99 2.48 7.44
C HIS A 38 9.99 3.06 6.45
N HIS A 39 10.79 2.21 5.81
CA HIS A 39 11.77 2.62 4.81
C HIS A 39 11.13 3.39 3.66
N ALA A 40 10.01 2.90 3.13
CA ALA A 40 9.27 3.57 2.07
C ALA A 40 8.65 4.88 2.55
N TRP A 41 8.05 4.87 3.75
CA TRP A 41 7.37 6.03 4.34
C TRP A 41 8.31 7.21 4.57
N ASP A 42 9.53 6.95 5.05
CA ASP A 42 10.51 8.00 5.34
C ASP A 42 11.06 8.67 4.07
N GLN A 43 11.05 7.96 2.94
CA GLN A 43 11.52 8.46 1.64
C GLN A 43 10.39 9.04 0.78
N TRP A 44 9.15 8.65 1.04
CA TRP A 44 8.03 9.04 0.21
C TRP A 44 7.66 10.51 0.45
N GLY A 45 7.87 11.35 -0.58
CA GLY A 45 7.68 12.81 -0.50
C GLY A 45 6.27 13.27 -0.14
N TRP A 46 5.28 12.37 -0.18
CA TRP A 46 3.88 12.65 0.11
C TRP A 46 3.43 12.21 1.51
N ALA A 47 4.32 11.64 2.33
CA ALA A 47 4.02 11.20 3.69
C ALA A 47 3.42 12.32 4.56
N SER A 48 3.83 13.57 4.34
CA SER A 48 3.31 14.77 5.04
C SER A 48 1.80 15.02 4.83
N ARG A 49 1.19 14.45 3.77
CA ARG A 49 -0.27 14.51 3.54
C ARG A 49 -1.06 13.61 4.48
N PHE A 50 -0.38 12.71 5.19
CA PHE A 50 -0.97 11.73 6.11
C PHE A 50 -0.43 11.88 7.53
N PRO A 51 -0.65 13.04 8.18
CA PRO A 51 -0.05 13.35 9.48
C PRO A 51 -0.49 12.41 10.62
N ALA A 52 -1.62 11.71 10.49
CA ALA A 52 -2.10 10.78 11.51
C ALA A 52 -1.36 9.42 11.51
N ILE A 53 -0.51 9.17 10.50
CA ILE A 53 0.32 7.97 10.37
C ILE A 53 1.75 8.23 10.88
N GLY A 54 2.34 9.39 10.53
CA GLY A 54 3.76 9.68 10.82
C GLY A 54 4.16 9.80 12.30
N GLY A 55 3.22 9.84 13.25
CA GLY A 55 3.52 10.07 14.68
C GLY A 55 3.49 8.83 15.59
N HIS A 56 3.00 7.68 15.12
CA HIS A 56 2.87 6.45 15.92
C HIS A 56 3.17 5.25 15.02
N ASP A 57 4.41 4.77 15.04
CA ASP A 57 4.82 3.49 14.45
C ASP A 57 4.09 3.12 13.13
N PRO A 58 4.43 3.82 12.02
CA PRO A 58 3.80 3.62 10.72
C PRO A 58 3.71 2.14 10.29
N GLY A 59 4.75 1.35 10.55
CA GLY A 59 4.81 -0.08 10.23
C GLY A 59 3.70 -0.89 10.92
N ASN A 60 3.54 -0.76 12.23
CA ASN A 60 2.49 -1.49 12.96
C ASN A 60 1.07 -1.06 12.53
N MET A 61 0.88 0.23 12.22
CA MET A 61 -0.38 0.72 11.66
C MET A 61 -0.68 0.12 10.29
N PHE A 62 0.33 0.01 9.44
CA PHE A 62 0.25 -0.63 8.14
C PHE A 62 -0.10 -2.12 8.28
N TRP A 63 0.58 -2.86 9.15
CA TRP A 63 0.29 -4.28 9.42
C TRP A 63 -1.17 -4.51 9.83
N ILE A 64 -1.68 -3.72 10.78
CA ILE A 64 -3.09 -3.79 11.21
C ILE A 64 -4.04 -3.42 10.06
N GLY A 65 -3.67 -2.43 9.26
CA GLY A 65 -4.43 -1.97 8.11
C GLY A 65 -4.53 -3.02 7.00
N MET A 66 -3.42 -3.68 6.66
CA MET A 66 -3.36 -4.77 5.69
C MET A 66 -4.31 -5.91 6.07
N GLY A 67 -4.22 -6.41 7.31
CA GLY A 67 -5.04 -7.52 7.78
C GLY A 67 -6.55 -7.25 7.80
N ARG A 68 -6.96 -5.98 7.69
CA ARG A 68 -8.37 -5.57 7.60
C ARG A 68 -8.78 -5.12 6.19
N SER A 69 -7.84 -4.99 5.27
CA SER A 69 -8.08 -4.35 3.97
C SER A 69 -9.07 -5.13 3.10
N ALA A 70 -9.00 -6.47 3.11
CA ALA A 70 -9.89 -7.34 2.35
C ALA A 70 -11.37 -7.18 2.74
N SER A 71 -11.66 -7.05 4.05
CA SER A 71 -13.03 -6.97 4.57
C SER A 71 -13.62 -5.55 4.60
N ARG A 72 -12.79 -4.51 4.41
CA ARG A 72 -13.22 -3.10 4.45
C ARG A 72 -13.90 -2.66 3.16
N GLN A 73 -15.00 -1.93 3.27
CA GLN A 73 -15.69 -1.30 2.13
C GLN A 73 -15.00 0.01 1.70
N GLY A 74 -15.05 0.33 0.40
CA GLY A 74 -14.64 1.63 -0.16
C GLY A 74 -13.13 1.86 -0.35
N GLY A 75 -12.41 0.87 -0.88
CA GLY A 75 -11.03 1.02 -1.35
C GLY A 75 -10.85 0.30 -2.70
N TYR A 76 -9.86 0.70 -3.49
CA TYR A 76 -9.61 0.14 -4.83
C TYR A 76 -8.55 -0.97 -4.82
N GLY A 77 -7.58 -0.89 -3.91
CA GLY A 77 -6.61 -1.95 -3.62
C GLY A 77 -6.83 -2.58 -2.24
N ALA A 78 -6.42 -3.84 -2.10
CA ALA A 78 -6.39 -4.58 -0.84
C ALA A 78 -5.25 -5.61 -0.83
N TRP A 79 -5.07 -6.25 0.32
CA TRP A 79 -4.08 -7.28 0.56
C TRP A 79 -4.76 -8.56 1.03
N GLU A 80 -4.30 -9.68 0.49
CA GLU A 80 -4.64 -11.02 0.97
C GLU A 80 -3.43 -11.60 1.69
N SER A 81 -3.66 -12.13 2.89
CA SER A 81 -2.62 -12.80 3.68
C SER A 81 -2.65 -14.31 3.44
N GLY A 82 -1.49 -14.88 3.13
CA GLY A 82 -1.29 -16.32 3.01
C GLY A 82 0.18 -16.66 3.27
N ARG A 83 0.75 -17.55 2.45
CA ARG A 83 2.19 -17.82 2.47
C ARG A 83 3.00 -16.55 2.13
N MET A 84 2.51 -15.79 1.16
CA MET A 84 2.93 -14.44 0.81
C MET A 84 1.79 -13.47 1.16
N VAL A 85 2.11 -12.18 1.24
CA VAL A 85 1.10 -11.11 1.23
C VAL A 85 0.93 -10.67 -0.22
N VAL A 86 -0.30 -10.80 -0.73
CA VAL A 86 -0.63 -10.61 -2.14
C VAL A 86 -1.49 -9.35 -2.27
N PRO A 87 -1.03 -8.28 -2.93
CA PRO A 87 -1.88 -7.16 -3.28
C PRO A 87 -2.84 -7.54 -4.40
N TYR A 88 -4.04 -6.95 -4.41
CA TYR A 88 -5.01 -7.15 -5.48
C TYR A 88 -5.92 -5.93 -5.69
N VAL A 89 -6.44 -5.79 -6.91
CA VAL A 89 -7.49 -4.81 -7.24
C VAL A 89 -8.84 -5.37 -6.76
N LYS A 90 -9.58 -4.59 -5.97
CA LYS A 90 -10.85 -5.05 -5.37
C LYS A 90 -11.99 -5.16 -6.38
N ILE A 91 -11.98 -4.35 -7.43
CA ILE A 91 -12.98 -4.37 -8.49
C ILE A 91 -12.42 -5.26 -9.60
N THR A 92 -12.90 -6.50 -9.69
CA THR A 92 -12.31 -7.53 -10.57
C THR A 92 -12.38 -7.21 -12.07
N SER A 93 -13.26 -6.29 -12.47
CA SER A 93 -13.36 -5.81 -13.84
C SER A 93 -12.40 -4.67 -14.18
N TRP A 94 -11.62 -4.18 -13.22
CA TRP A 94 -10.71 -3.04 -13.41
C TRP A 94 -9.26 -3.50 -13.51
N THR A 95 -8.51 -2.76 -14.32
CA THR A 95 -7.06 -2.79 -14.39
C THR A 95 -6.44 -2.07 -13.19
N VAL A 96 -5.13 -2.28 -12.98
CA VAL A 96 -4.36 -1.56 -11.95
C VAL A 96 -4.38 -0.05 -12.20
N ASP A 97 -4.25 0.37 -13.46
CA ASP A 97 -4.23 1.78 -13.86
C ASP A 97 -5.56 2.47 -13.56
N GLU A 98 -6.69 1.86 -13.94
CA GLU A 98 -8.04 2.38 -13.62
C GLU A 98 -8.26 2.48 -12.11
N ALA A 99 -7.78 1.50 -11.34
CA ALA A 99 -7.88 1.50 -9.90
C ALA A 99 -6.99 2.58 -9.26
N LEU A 100 -5.80 2.83 -9.80
CA LEU A 100 -4.89 3.89 -9.36
C LEU A 100 -5.44 5.28 -9.64
N GLU A 101 -5.93 5.51 -10.85
CA GLU A 101 -6.53 6.79 -11.25
C GLU A 101 -7.73 7.11 -10.35
N ALA A 102 -8.66 6.17 -10.22
CA ALA A 102 -9.80 6.35 -9.31
C ALA A 102 -9.36 6.52 -7.85
N HIS A 103 -8.30 5.84 -7.42
CA HIS A 103 -7.76 6.03 -6.07
C HIS A 103 -7.16 7.43 -5.90
N ALA A 104 -6.40 7.95 -6.84
CA ALA A 104 -5.83 9.30 -6.77
C ALA A 104 -6.94 10.36 -6.76
N GLU A 105 -8.00 10.18 -7.54
CA GLU A 105 -9.12 11.12 -7.65
C GLU A 105 -10.11 11.07 -6.48
N SER A 106 -10.16 9.95 -5.72
CA SER A 106 -11.22 9.75 -4.72
C SER A 106 -11.15 10.66 -3.50
N ASP A 107 -10.04 11.38 -3.27
CA ASP A 107 -9.83 12.19 -2.08
C ASP A 107 -9.16 13.54 -2.36
N THR A 108 -9.22 14.41 -1.35
CA THR A 108 -8.70 15.78 -1.39
C THR A 108 -7.23 15.89 -0.97
N ASP A 109 -6.53 14.77 -0.78
CA ASP A 109 -5.12 14.76 -0.38
C ASP A 109 -4.18 15.27 -1.48
N GLY A 110 -4.62 15.23 -2.74
CA GLY A 110 -3.89 15.71 -3.92
C GLY A 110 -2.68 14.84 -4.28
N VAL A 111 -2.63 13.59 -3.82
CA VAL A 111 -1.56 12.64 -4.11
C VAL A 111 -1.80 12.01 -5.50
N PRO A 112 -0.93 12.26 -6.49
CA PRO A 112 -1.13 11.78 -7.85
C PRO A 112 -0.80 10.28 -7.98
N THR A 113 -1.23 9.66 -9.09
CA THR A 113 -0.98 8.24 -9.39
C THR A 113 0.50 7.86 -9.28
N GLU A 114 1.39 8.67 -9.83
CA GLU A 114 2.83 8.40 -9.86
C GLU A 114 3.43 8.33 -8.45
N ALA A 115 2.86 9.08 -7.49
CA ALA A 115 3.29 9.04 -6.11
C ALA A 115 2.93 7.70 -5.44
N TRP A 116 1.79 7.11 -5.78
CA TRP A 116 1.42 5.79 -5.27
C TRP A 116 2.29 4.68 -5.88
N VAL A 117 2.62 4.78 -7.16
CA VAL A 117 3.58 3.89 -7.84
C VAL A 117 4.96 4.00 -7.19
N GLU A 118 5.42 5.22 -6.88
CA GLU A 118 6.68 5.45 -6.18
C GLU A 118 6.70 4.82 -4.79
N LEU A 119 5.62 4.97 -4.01
CA LEU A 119 5.50 4.34 -2.69
C LEU A 119 5.61 2.81 -2.80
N GLY A 120 4.95 2.21 -3.80
CA GLY A 120 5.06 0.79 -4.11
C GLY A 120 6.49 0.35 -4.44
N ARG A 121 7.19 1.12 -5.28
CA ARG A 121 8.58 0.87 -5.64
C ARG A 121 9.50 0.88 -4.42
N LEU A 122 9.43 1.95 -3.61
CA LEU A 122 10.24 2.10 -2.40
C LEU A 122 9.99 0.97 -1.39
N PHE A 123 8.74 0.50 -1.28
CA PHE A 123 8.38 -0.62 -0.42
C PHE A 123 8.98 -1.93 -0.92
N VAL A 124 8.89 -2.20 -2.23
CA VAL A 124 9.42 -3.43 -2.83
C VAL A 124 10.95 -3.49 -2.79
N GLU A 125 11.63 -2.36 -3.03
CA GLU A 125 13.10 -2.27 -3.06
C GLU A 125 13.78 -2.63 -1.74
N TYR A 126 13.05 -2.62 -0.64
CA TYR A 126 13.57 -3.04 0.66
C TYR A 126 13.76 -4.56 0.76
N PHE A 127 12.96 -5.35 0.06
CA PHE A 127 12.95 -6.81 0.19
C PHE A 127 14.10 -7.46 -0.59
N GLU A 128 14.59 -8.58 -0.08
CA GLU A 128 15.50 -9.42 -0.83
C GLU A 128 14.78 -10.09 -2.02
N PRO A 129 15.47 -10.46 -3.12
CA PRO A 129 14.82 -11.04 -4.30
C PRO A 129 13.95 -12.28 -4.01
N GLN A 130 14.34 -13.12 -3.05
CA GLN A 130 13.56 -14.30 -2.64
C GLN A 130 12.28 -13.98 -1.83
N GLU A 131 12.12 -12.73 -1.40
CA GLU A 131 10.98 -12.24 -0.63
C GLU A 131 9.93 -11.55 -1.50
N VAL A 132 10.14 -11.48 -2.82
CA VAL A 132 9.28 -10.82 -3.80
C VAL A 132 8.85 -11.82 -4.88
N ASP A 133 7.57 -11.77 -5.27
CA ASP A 133 7.01 -12.53 -6.37
C ASP A 133 6.62 -11.59 -7.53
N HIS A 134 7.21 -11.83 -8.69
CA HIS A 134 6.89 -11.14 -9.95
C HIS A 134 6.02 -12.06 -10.80
N SER A 135 4.75 -12.19 -10.40
CA SER A 135 3.75 -13.02 -11.08
C SER A 135 3.44 -12.54 -12.49
#